data_AF-A0A522Q6M9-F1
#
_entry.id   AF-A0A522Q6M9-F1
#
_cell.length_a   1.000
_cell.length_b   1.000
_cell.length_c   1.000
_cell.angle_alpha   90.00
_cell.angle_beta   90.00
_cell.angle_gamma   90.00
#
_symmetry.space_group_name_H-M   'P 1'
#
loop_
_entity.id
_entity.type
_entity.pdbx_description
1 polymer ?
#
loop_
_entity_poly.entity_id
_entity_poly.type
_entity_poly.pdbx_seq_one_letter_code
_entity_poly.pdbx_strand_id
1 'polypeptide(L)'
;MSGAPARAQESATVPSLGEIARQLKAERAKEKQKPVILYTNDNLPHVESLGIATVEPEERMKENAQATGKNVPTADEERDEKYFRSKVEKIRSQMELHRRQLEVLKQQLGLARVQYYPDPQKTLEQESTPAFQTEVGKLRDKIADTEKAIADDHKALDDLQQELRRSGGDAGWIR
;
A
#
# COMPACT_ATOMS: atom_id res chain seq x y z
N MET A 1 -16.40 -67.18 58.95
CA MET A 1 -16.77 -65.79 58.63
C MET A 1 -16.11 -65.45 57.31
N SER A 2 -16.92 -65.24 56.29
CA SER A 2 -16.50 -65.19 54.88
C SER A 2 -15.69 -63.94 54.57
N GLY A 3 -14.48 -64.13 54.05
CA GLY A 3 -13.76 -63.10 53.32
C GLY A 3 -14.18 -63.12 51.85
N ALA A 4 -14.58 -61.97 51.32
CA ALA A 4 -14.85 -61.74 49.90
C ALA A 4 -14.43 -60.29 49.54
N PRO A 5 -14.05 -60.02 48.28
CA PRO A 5 -12.89 -59.20 47.96
C PRO A 5 -13.21 -57.72 47.69
N ALA A 6 -12.21 -56.87 47.90
CA ALA A 6 -12.18 -55.48 47.44
C ALA A 6 -12.15 -55.46 45.90
N ARG A 7 -13.21 -54.93 45.29
CA ARG A 7 -13.23 -54.55 43.88
C ARG A 7 -12.42 -53.26 43.73
N ALA A 8 -11.30 -53.35 43.01
CA ALA A 8 -10.59 -52.19 42.49
C ALA A 8 -11.54 -51.38 41.59
N GLN A 9 -11.73 -50.10 41.91
CA GLN A 9 -12.25 -49.13 40.95
C GLN A 9 -11.05 -48.57 40.19
N GLU A 10 -10.82 -49.08 38.98
CA GLU A 10 -10.06 -48.39 37.95
C GLU A 10 -10.80 -47.08 37.63
N SER A 11 -10.37 -45.99 38.27
CA SER A 11 -10.70 -44.65 37.81
C SER A 11 -9.88 -44.38 36.55
N ALA A 12 -10.53 -44.43 35.39
CA ALA A 12 -9.96 -43.97 34.14
C ALA A 12 -9.46 -42.53 34.32
N THR A 13 -8.14 -42.35 34.38
CA THR A 13 -7.48 -41.05 34.52
C THR A 13 -7.65 -40.29 33.22
N VAL A 14 -8.68 -39.45 33.15
CA VAL A 14 -8.78 -38.45 32.09
C VAL A 14 -7.65 -37.44 32.34
N PRO A 15 -6.70 -37.27 31.41
CA PRO A 15 -5.53 -36.44 31.66
C PRO A 15 -5.96 -35.00 31.96
N SER A 16 -5.36 -34.42 33.00
CA SER A 16 -5.65 -33.05 33.39
C SER A 16 -5.27 -32.09 32.27
N LEU A 17 -6.02 -30.99 32.09
CA LEU A 17 -5.69 -29.96 31.09
C LEU A 17 -4.24 -29.47 31.22
N GLY A 18 -3.70 -29.43 32.44
CA GLY A 18 -2.30 -29.08 32.68
C GLY A 18 -1.32 -30.12 32.15
N GLU A 19 -1.66 -31.40 32.17
CA GLU A 19 -0.84 -32.49 31.62
C GLU A 19 -0.91 -32.51 30.09
N ILE A 20 -2.10 -32.29 29.52
CA ILE A 20 -2.28 -32.14 28.07
C ILE A 20 -1.46 -30.94 27.57
N ALA A 21 -1.50 -29.80 28.27
CA ALA A 21 -0.71 -28.62 27.91
C ALA A 21 0.81 -28.90 27.97
N ARG A 22 1.27 -29.67 28.97
CA ARG A 22 2.69 -30.06 29.08
C ARG A 22 3.11 -31.02 27.97
N GLN A 23 2.27 -32.00 27.63
CA GLN A 23 2.52 -32.93 26.52
C GLN A 23 2.57 -32.19 25.18
N LEU A 24 1.62 -31.29 24.93
CA LEU A 24 1.54 -30.53 23.69
C LEU A 24 2.73 -29.56 23.53
N LYS A 25 3.25 -29.00 24.64
CA LYS A 25 4.49 -28.22 24.62
C LYS A 25 5.72 -29.10 24.36
N ALA A 26 5.76 -30.30 24.92
CA ALA A 26 6.85 -31.25 24.69
C ALA A 26 6.88 -31.78 23.25
N GLU A 27 5.72 -31.99 22.63
CA GLU A 27 5.59 -32.37 21.22
C GLU A 27 6.05 -31.24 20.30
N ARG A 28 5.58 -30.00 20.52
CA ARG A 28 6.02 -28.83 19.75
C ARG A 28 7.51 -28.50 19.90
N ALA A 29 8.16 -28.95 20.98
CA ALA A 29 9.60 -28.79 21.17
C ALA A 29 10.42 -29.89 20.45
N LYS A 30 9.81 -31.06 20.21
CA LYS A 30 10.42 -32.15 19.44
C LYS A 30 10.26 -31.95 17.94
N GLU A 31 9.15 -31.34 17.52
CA GLU A 31 9.00 -30.83 16.17
C GLU A 31 9.91 -29.62 15.99
N LYS A 32 11.00 -29.81 15.24
CA LYS A 32 11.87 -28.71 14.81
C LYS A 32 11.03 -27.75 13.96
N GLN A 33 10.51 -26.69 14.57
CA GLN A 33 9.77 -25.66 13.87
C GLN A 33 10.68 -25.08 12.78
N LYS A 34 10.16 -25.03 11.55
CA LYS A 34 10.87 -24.39 10.44
C LYS A 34 11.19 -22.95 10.88
N PRO A 35 12.40 -22.45 10.64
CA PRO A 35 12.76 -21.10 11.04
C PRO A 35 11.74 -20.13 10.44
N VAL A 36 11.12 -19.33 11.30
CA VAL A 36 10.24 -18.25 10.87
C VAL A 36 11.08 -17.31 10.03
N ILE A 37 10.73 -17.15 8.75
CA ILE A 37 11.45 -16.26 7.85
C ILE A 37 11.25 -14.84 8.39
N LEU A 38 12.34 -14.24 8.88
CA LEU A 38 12.33 -12.90 9.44
C LEU A 38 12.69 -11.91 8.35
N TYR A 39 11.68 -11.22 7.82
CA TYR A 39 11.88 -10.15 6.86
C TYR A 39 12.33 -8.89 7.59
N THR A 40 13.61 -8.56 7.48
CA THR A 40 14.17 -7.26 7.84
C THR A 40 14.28 -6.37 6.59
N ASN A 41 14.48 -5.06 6.74
CA ASN A 41 14.64 -4.15 5.60
C ASN A 41 15.76 -4.56 4.64
N ASP A 42 16.75 -5.32 5.13
CA ASP A 42 17.86 -5.85 4.33
C ASP A 42 17.52 -7.18 3.62
N ASN A 43 16.43 -7.85 4.01
CA ASN A 43 16.00 -9.15 3.47
C ASN A 43 14.61 -9.07 2.78
N LEU A 44 14.20 -7.87 2.36
CA LEU A 44 13.00 -7.70 1.57
C LEU A 44 13.24 -8.30 0.17
N PRO A 45 12.39 -9.24 -0.28
CA PRO A 45 12.51 -9.75 -1.63
C PRO A 45 12.31 -8.59 -2.61
N HIS A 46 13.33 -8.33 -3.43
CA HIS A 46 13.22 -7.39 -4.54
C HIS A 46 12.43 -8.07 -5.66
N VAL A 47 11.12 -8.15 -5.47
CA VAL A 47 10.19 -8.45 -6.56
C VAL A 47 10.06 -7.20 -7.41
N GLU A 48 10.89 -7.13 -8.45
CA GLU A 48 10.59 -6.27 -9.59
C GLU A 48 9.28 -6.80 -10.19
N SER A 49 8.25 -5.95 -10.16
CA SER A 49 6.84 -6.21 -10.51
C SER A 49 5.94 -6.68 -9.35
N LEU A 50 5.05 -5.77 -8.94
CA LEU A 50 3.74 -6.11 -8.40
C LEU A 50 2.93 -6.75 -9.53
N GLY A 51 3.24 -8.01 -9.83
CA GLY A 51 2.58 -8.85 -10.82
C GLY A 51 1.83 -9.98 -10.13
N ILE A 52 0.58 -10.16 -10.55
CA ILE A 52 -0.34 -11.25 -10.18
C ILE A 52 0.39 -12.59 -10.06
N ALA A 53 0.14 -13.32 -8.97
CA ALA A 53 0.66 -14.66 -8.74
C ALA A 53 0.14 -15.64 -9.81
N THR A 54 0.93 -15.85 -10.85
CA THR A 54 0.79 -16.97 -11.79
C THR A 54 1.79 -18.04 -11.39
N VAL A 55 1.27 -19.23 -11.11
CA VAL A 55 2.01 -20.46 -10.84
C VAL A 55 2.82 -20.83 -12.08
N GLU A 56 4.13 -20.99 -11.91
CA GLU A 56 5.09 -21.50 -12.89
C GLU A 56 4.79 -22.98 -13.22
N PRO A 57 5.09 -23.45 -14.45
CA PRO A 57 6.33 -24.24 -14.54
C PRO A 57 7.15 -24.03 -15.83
N GLU A 58 8.45 -23.85 -15.60
CA GLU A 58 9.64 -24.39 -16.26
C GLU A 58 9.82 -24.48 -17.80
N GLU A 59 10.96 -23.89 -18.18
CA GLU A 59 11.97 -24.28 -19.19
C GLU A 59 11.62 -24.28 -20.69
N ARG A 60 12.30 -23.39 -21.44
CA ARG A 60 13.27 -23.79 -22.48
C ARG A 60 14.15 -22.64 -23.00
N MET A 61 15.38 -23.03 -23.29
CA MET A 61 16.57 -22.34 -23.78
C MET A 61 16.45 -21.47 -25.06
N LYS A 62 17.30 -20.42 -25.05
CA LYS A 62 18.26 -19.93 -26.09
C LYS A 62 17.79 -19.34 -27.45
N GLU A 63 18.18 -18.07 -27.61
CA GLU A 63 19.04 -17.50 -28.68
C GLU A 63 18.50 -17.23 -30.10
N ASN A 64 18.57 -15.93 -30.43
CA ASN A 64 19.04 -15.29 -31.67
C ASN A 64 18.07 -14.76 -32.75
N ALA A 65 18.58 -13.69 -33.38
CA ALA A 65 18.26 -13.10 -34.69
C ALA A 65 17.13 -12.06 -34.78
N GLN A 66 17.51 -10.82 -34.47
CA GLN A 66 17.49 -9.67 -35.38
C GLN A 66 16.81 -9.88 -36.75
N ALA A 67 15.76 -9.10 -37.05
CA ALA A 67 15.79 -8.02 -38.05
C ALA A 67 14.38 -7.59 -38.52
N THR A 68 14.30 -6.29 -38.83
CA THR A 68 13.42 -5.64 -39.81
C THR A 68 11.92 -5.56 -39.50
N GLY A 69 11.53 -4.36 -39.07
CA GLY A 69 10.13 -3.95 -39.03
C GLY A 69 10.00 -2.51 -38.59
N LYS A 70 10.41 -1.60 -39.47
CA LYS A 70 10.20 -0.15 -39.36
C LYS A 70 8.70 0.13 -39.22
N ASN A 71 8.23 0.29 -37.99
CA ASN A 71 6.98 0.99 -37.71
C ASN A 71 7.33 2.13 -36.76
N VAL A 72 7.71 3.25 -37.36
CA VAL A 72 7.42 4.55 -36.76
C VAL A 72 5.91 4.53 -36.55
N PRO A 73 5.37 4.69 -35.33
CA PRO A 73 3.93 4.81 -35.18
C PRO A 73 3.55 6.10 -35.92
N THR A 74 3.00 5.91 -37.11
CA THR A 74 2.19 6.91 -37.78
C THR A 74 1.13 7.36 -36.78
N ALA A 75 0.97 8.67 -36.67
CA ALA A 75 0.08 9.37 -35.76
C ALA A 75 -1.42 9.14 -36.07
N ASP A 76 -1.84 7.88 -36.02
CA ASP A 76 -3.23 7.38 -36.05
C ASP A 76 -3.24 6.00 -35.36
N GLU A 77 -2.69 5.93 -34.15
CA GLU A 77 -3.20 4.93 -33.20
C GLU A 77 -4.63 5.35 -32.91
N GLU A 78 -5.61 4.62 -33.46
CA GLU A 78 -7.02 4.77 -33.11
C GLU A 78 -7.10 4.91 -31.58
N ARG A 79 -7.43 6.11 -31.13
CA ARG A 79 -7.58 6.35 -29.69
C ARG A 79 -8.87 5.70 -29.27
N ASP A 80 -8.78 4.41 -29.03
CA ASP A 80 -9.89 3.56 -28.67
C ASP A 80 -10.45 3.94 -27.30
N GLU A 81 -11.64 3.46 -27.01
CA GLU A 81 -12.28 3.59 -25.70
C GLU A 81 -11.34 3.21 -24.54
N LYS A 82 -10.55 2.15 -24.70
CA LYS A 82 -9.58 1.70 -23.68
C LYS A 82 -8.50 2.75 -23.38
N TYR A 83 -8.03 3.46 -24.41
CA TYR A 83 -7.05 4.53 -24.26
C TYR A 83 -7.63 5.65 -23.39
N PHE A 84 -8.82 6.15 -23.74
CA PHE A 84 -9.45 7.23 -22.99
C PHE A 84 -9.82 6.81 -21.58
N ARG A 85 -10.42 5.63 -21.39
CA ARG A 85 -10.77 5.10 -20.07
C ARG A 85 -9.54 4.99 -19.16
N SER A 86 -8.46 4.35 -19.64
CA SER A 86 -7.25 4.19 -18.83
C SER A 86 -6.60 5.53 -18.47
N LYS A 87 -6.62 6.52 -19.37
CA LYS A 87 -6.14 7.88 -19.08
C LYS A 87 -6.99 8.57 -18.02
N VAL A 88 -8.32 8.47 -18.12
CA VAL A 88 -9.24 9.04 -17.13
C VAL A 88 -9.04 8.39 -15.76
N GLU A 89 -8.97 7.06 -15.70
CA GLU A 89 -8.73 6.32 -14.46
C GLU A 89 -7.40 6.75 -13.82
N LYS A 90 -6.35 6.89 -14.64
CA LYS A 90 -5.05 7.36 -14.16
C LYS A 90 -5.15 8.76 -13.58
N ILE A 91 -5.73 9.73 -14.30
CA ILE A 91 -5.86 11.11 -13.80
C ILE A 91 -6.73 11.16 -12.53
N ARG A 92 -7.85 10.42 -12.51
CA ARG A 92 -8.71 10.31 -11.31
C ARG A 92 -7.95 9.74 -10.12
N SER A 93 -7.13 8.71 -10.32
CA SER A 93 -6.30 8.11 -9.27
C SER A 93 -5.24 9.07 -8.74
N GLN A 94 -4.61 9.85 -9.62
CA GLN A 94 -3.63 10.87 -9.24
C GLN A 94 -4.28 12.00 -8.45
N MET A 95 -5.42 12.50 -8.93
CA MET A 95 -6.19 13.54 -8.25
C MET A 95 -6.63 13.09 -6.85
N GLU A 96 -7.07 11.84 -6.70
CA GLU A 96 -7.44 11.28 -5.41
C GLU A 96 -6.24 11.17 -4.46
N LEU A 97 -5.08 10.77 -4.97
CA LEU A 97 -3.83 10.77 -4.19
C LEU A 97 -3.47 12.19 -3.75
N HIS A 98 -3.50 13.17 -4.66
CA HIS A 98 -3.20 14.57 -4.32
C HIS A 98 -4.18 15.14 -3.30
N ARG A 99 -5.47 14.79 -3.37
CA ARG A 99 -6.46 15.19 -2.36
C ARG A 99 -6.15 14.63 -0.98
N ARG A 100 -5.81 13.34 -0.89
CA ARG A 100 -5.40 12.73 0.39
C ARG A 100 -4.12 13.35 0.93
N GLN A 101 -3.14 13.60 0.06
CA GLN A 101 -1.91 14.29 0.43
C GLN A 101 -2.20 15.69 0.96
N LEU A 102 -3.11 16.43 0.33
CA LEU A 102 -3.53 17.75 0.79
C LEU A 102 -4.14 17.70 2.20
N GLU A 103 -5.00 16.73 2.47
CA GLU A 103 -5.59 16.53 3.80
C GLU A 103 -4.52 16.25 4.86
N VAL A 104 -3.58 15.33 4.57
CA VAL A 104 -2.47 15.01 5.47
C VAL A 104 -1.60 16.24 5.72
N LEU A 105 -1.26 17.02 4.70
CA LEU A 105 -0.46 18.24 4.85
C LEU A 105 -1.18 19.30 5.69
N LYS A 106 -2.49 19.47 5.50
CA LYS A 106 -3.31 20.37 6.31
C LYS A 106 -3.38 19.93 7.76
N GLN A 107 -3.50 18.62 8.01
CA GLN A 107 -3.44 18.06 9.35
C GLN A 107 -2.06 18.28 10.01
N GLN A 108 -0.97 18.02 9.28
CA GLN A 108 0.39 18.27 9.76
C GLN A 108 0.62 19.74 10.11
N LEU A 109 0.15 20.65 9.28
CA LEU A 109 0.20 22.09 9.56
C LEU A 109 -0.60 22.46 10.82
N GLY A 110 -1.76 21.84 11.03
CA GLY A 110 -2.53 22.00 12.26
C GLY A 110 -1.78 21.49 13.49
N LEU A 111 -1.20 20.30 13.42
CA LEU A 111 -0.42 19.69 14.50
C LEU A 111 0.83 20.51 14.85
N ALA A 112 1.51 21.06 13.84
CA ALA A 112 2.64 21.94 14.05
C ALA A 112 2.25 23.16 14.91
N ARG A 113 1.06 23.73 14.69
CA ARG A 113 0.58 24.91 15.44
C ARG A 113 -0.02 24.59 16.82
N VAL A 114 -0.55 23.39 17.05
CA VAL A 114 -1.34 23.08 18.25
C VAL A 114 -0.49 22.56 19.43
N GLN A 115 0.76 23.01 19.55
CA GLN A 115 1.56 22.68 20.75
C GLN A 115 1.10 23.54 21.93
N TYR A 116 0.24 22.95 22.77
CA TYR A 116 -0.30 23.62 23.94
C TYR A 116 0.74 23.67 25.07
N TYR A 117 1.38 24.82 25.22
CA TYR A 117 2.10 25.14 26.46
C TYR A 117 1.15 25.80 27.45
N PRO A 118 1.24 25.47 28.76
CA PRO A 118 0.51 26.18 29.81
C PRO A 118 0.84 27.68 29.90
N ASP A 119 1.99 28.09 29.35
CA ASP A 119 2.48 29.46 29.33
C ASP A 119 2.46 30.00 27.89
N PRO A 120 1.65 31.04 27.58
CA PRO A 120 1.54 31.60 26.24
C PRO A 120 2.86 32.22 25.74
N GLN A 121 3.72 32.67 26.66
CA GLN A 121 4.99 33.31 26.28
C GLN A 121 5.98 32.28 25.72
N LYS A 122 5.97 31.06 26.26
CA LYS A 122 6.76 29.94 25.72
C LYS A 122 6.28 29.47 24.36
N THR A 123 4.96 29.44 24.13
CA THR A 123 4.41 29.15 22.80
C THR A 123 4.94 30.14 21.78
N LEU A 124 4.91 31.45 22.10
CA LEU A 124 5.34 32.50 21.20
C LEU A 124 6.84 32.44 20.90
N GLU A 125 7.67 32.15 21.92
CA GLU A 125 9.11 31.94 21.75
C GLU A 125 9.42 30.77 20.80
N GLN A 126 8.71 29.66 20.94
CA GLN A 126 8.89 28.50 20.06
C GLN A 126 8.43 28.77 18.63
N GLU A 127 7.27 29.38 18.45
CA GLU A 127 6.76 29.76 17.12
C GLU A 127 7.67 30.78 16.42
N SER A 128 8.40 31.58 17.20
CA SER A 128 9.37 32.54 16.70
C SER A 128 10.70 31.91 16.30
N THR A 129 10.94 30.64 16.62
CA THR A 129 12.20 29.98 16.25
C THR A 129 12.32 29.85 14.72
N PRO A 130 13.52 30.05 14.14
CA PRO A 130 13.72 29.89 12.70
C PRO A 130 13.39 28.49 12.19
N ALA A 131 13.64 27.46 13.01
CA ALA A 131 13.33 26.07 12.67
C ALA A 131 11.81 25.86 12.48
N PHE A 132 11.00 26.36 13.42
CA PHE A 132 9.54 26.28 13.33
C PHE A 132 9.00 27.02 12.10
N GLN A 133 9.45 28.26 11.88
CA GLN A 133 9.01 29.05 10.74
C GLN A 133 9.37 28.38 9.40
N THR A 134 10.57 27.78 9.33
CA THR A 134 11.03 27.04 8.14
C THR A 134 10.16 25.81 7.87
N GLU A 135 9.82 25.04 8.90
CA GLU A 135 8.97 23.86 8.76
C GLU A 135 7.54 24.21 8.33
N VAL A 136 6.95 25.23 8.98
CA VAL A 136 5.63 25.76 8.62
C VAL A 136 5.63 26.31 7.20
N GLY A 137 6.71 27.00 6.78
CA GLY A 137 6.91 27.47 5.41
C GLY A 137 6.89 26.31 4.42
N LYS A 138 7.71 25.28 4.64
CA LYS A 138 7.75 24.07 3.80
C LYS A 138 6.39 23.37 3.70
N LEU A 139 5.63 23.29 4.79
CA LEU A 139 4.29 22.71 4.77
C LEU A 139 3.33 23.55 3.93
N ARG A 140 3.38 24.88 4.05
CA ARG A 140 2.57 25.80 3.23
C ARG A 140 2.92 25.69 1.75
N ASP A 141 4.20 25.63 1.41
CA ASP A 141 4.65 25.49 0.02
C ASP A 141 4.16 24.17 -0.56
N LYS A 142 4.32 23.05 0.16
CA LYS A 142 3.79 21.74 -0.27
C LYS A 142 2.27 21.73 -0.43
N ILE A 143 1.54 22.44 0.43
CA ILE A 143 0.08 22.60 0.29
C ILE A 143 -0.23 23.32 -1.01
N ALA A 144 0.41 24.46 -1.27
CA ALA A 144 0.21 25.23 -2.49
C ALA A 144 0.55 24.43 -3.76
N ASP A 145 1.67 23.68 -3.73
CA ASP A 145 2.09 22.80 -4.82
C ASP A 145 1.07 21.68 -5.06
N THR A 146 0.55 21.08 -3.99
CA THR A 146 -0.45 20.00 -4.09
C THR A 146 -1.80 20.53 -4.58
N GLU A 147 -2.22 21.72 -4.13
CA GLU A 147 -3.43 22.39 -4.64
C GLU A 147 -3.30 22.71 -6.13
N LYS A 148 -2.11 23.16 -6.56
CA LYS A 148 -1.81 23.36 -7.98
C LYS A 148 -1.85 22.04 -8.76
N ALA A 149 -1.29 20.96 -8.23
CA ALA A 149 -1.33 19.65 -8.87
C ALA A 149 -2.77 19.14 -9.07
N ILE A 150 -3.66 19.38 -8.11
CA ILE A 150 -5.10 19.06 -8.25
C ILE A 150 -5.73 19.90 -9.38
N ALA A 151 -5.41 21.19 -9.47
CA ALA A 151 -5.90 22.04 -10.56
C ALA A 151 -5.36 21.58 -11.93
N ASP A 152 -4.11 21.14 -12.00
CA ASP A 152 -3.50 20.59 -13.20
C ASP A 152 -4.16 19.26 -13.61
N ASP A 153 -4.50 18.38 -12.65
CA ASP A 153 -5.25 17.13 -12.91
C ASP A 153 -6.66 17.43 -13.46
N HIS A 154 -7.35 18.42 -12.90
CA HIS A 154 -8.63 18.87 -13.41
C HIS A 154 -8.53 19.36 -14.86
N LYS A 155 -7.51 20.17 -15.16
CA LYS A 155 -7.25 20.62 -16.52
C LYS A 155 -6.91 19.46 -17.45
N ALA A 156 -6.13 18.48 -16.99
CA ALA A 156 -5.81 17.29 -17.78
C ALA A 156 -7.06 16.46 -18.13
N LEU A 157 -8.05 16.38 -17.23
CA LEU A 157 -9.35 15.78 -17.54
C LEU A 157 -10.11 16.58 -18.60
N ASP A 158 -10.15 17.91 -18.49
CA ASP A 158 -10.82 18.77 -19.46
C ASP A 158 -10.16 18.70 -20.85
N ASP A 159 -8.83 18.71 -20.90
CA ASP A 159 -8.06 18.57 -22.13
C ASP A 159 -8.31 17.20 -22.78
N LEU A 160 -8.37 16.13 -21.99
CA LEU A 160 -8.69 14.77 -22.46
C LEU A 160 -10.13 14.68 -23.01
N GLN A 161 -11.09 15.37 -22.37
CA GLN A 161 -12.46 15.46 -22.87
C GLN A 161 -12.54 16.24 -24.19
N GLN A 162 -11.77 17.32 -24.33
CA GLN A 162 -11.70 18.06 -25.60
C GLN A 162 -11.09 17.22 -26.70
N GLU A 163 -10.05 16.44 -26.38
CA GLU A 163 -9.41 15.53 -27.31
C GLU A 163 -10.36 14.43 -27.79
N LEU A 164 -11.14 13.84 -26.87
CA LEU A 164 -12.19 12.89 -27.22
C LEU A 164 -13.18 13.50 -28.21
N ARG A 165 -13.66 14.73 -27.96
CA ARG A 165 -14.57 15.44 -28.87
C ARG A 165 -13.95 15.70 -30.24
N ARG A 166 -12.65 16.05 -30.29
CA ARG A 166 -11.92 16.26 -31.56
C ARG A 166 -11.75 14.96 -32.34
N SER A 167 -11.53 13.84 -31.64
CA SER A 167 -11.44 12.51 -32.25
C SER A 167 -12.80 11.91 -32.65
N GLY A 168 -13.91 12.58 -32.35
CA GLY A 168 -15.26 12.08 -32.64
C GLY A 168 -15.70 10.88 -31.78
N GLY A 169 -14.98 10.61 -30.68
CA GLY A 169 -15.30 9.52 -29.76
C GLY A 169 -16.56 9.79 -28.92
N ASP A 170 -17.20 8.72 -28.44
CA ASP A 170 -18.40 8.83 -27.62
C ASP A 170 -18.06 9.42 -26.24
N ALA A 171 -18.81 10.44 -25.82
CA ALA A 171 -18.69 11.06 -24.49
C ALA A 171 -18.83 10.05 -23.33
N GLY A 172 -19.50 8.91 -23.56
CA GLY A 172 -19.62 7.79 -22.63
C GLY A 172 -18.30 7.10 -22.29
N TRP A 173 -17.24 7.25 -23.10
CA TRP A 173 -15.93 6.62 -22.84
C TRP A 173 -15.19 7.22 -21.63
N ILE A 174 -15.55 8.44 -21.20
CA ILE A 174 -14.87 9.18 -20.11
C ILE A 174 -15.76 9.30 -18.86
N ARG A 175 -16.92 8.62 -18.84
CA ARG A 175 -17.88 8.76 -17.74
C ARG A 175 -17.35 8.21 -16.41
#